data_AF-A0A2E3FLG7-F1
#
_entry.id   AF-A0A2E3FLG7-F1
#
_cell.length_a   1.000
_cell.length_b   1.000
_cell.length_c   1.000
_cell.angle_alpha   90.00
_cell.angle_beta   90.00
_cell.angle_gamma   90.00
#
_symmetry.space_group_name_H-M   'P 1'
#
loop_
_entity.id
_entity.type
_entity.pdbx_description
1 polymer ?
#
loop_
_entity_poly.entity_id
_entity_poly.type
_entity_poly.pdbx_seq_one_letter_code
_entity_poly.pdbx_strand_id
1 'polypeptide(L)'
;MEVVWSRIFGGIKVISSATFHVITTELVVGSFAMAGICFLIKALQTFNFFSTEKISQITDNTGHFALGFGLIATPFAIMTGIASSPGSDVSSPLLINKMFLSMTAAGLALSVLYARYTIGQQVWASKQSSLTQATAGLGASGMMLLTASLGGKFTRNESLFDIFNLPFDTILLMPTWAAGVVLLTGLAATTLAVMGLRNRSAIQH
;
A
#
# COMPACT_ATOMS: atom_id res chain seq x y z
N MET A 1 26.31 13.39 -8.35
CA MET A 1 24.96 13.82 -7.89
C MET A 1 24.94 14.39 -6.47
N GLU A 2 26.08 14.49 -5.76
CA GLU A 2 26.14 15.19 -4.45
C GLU A 2 25.94 16.71 -4.54
N VAL A 3 26.17 17.31 -5.71
CA VAL A 3 26.26 18.77 -5.87
C VAL A 3 24.88 19.46 -5.92
N VAL A 4 23.81 18.75 -6.28
CA VAL A 4 22.47 19.35 -6.41
C VAL A 4 21.80 19.51 -5.04
N TRP A 5 22.01 18.56 -4.13
CA TRP A 5 21.39 18.57 -2.81
C TRP A 5 22.09 19.50 -1.81
N SER A 6 23.41 19.73 -1.97
CA SER A 6 24.16 20.61 -1.06
C SER A 6 23.85 22.11 -1.24
N ARG A 7 23.35 22.52 -2.42
CA ARG A 7 23.01 23.92 -2.70
C ARG A 7 21.65 24.36 -2.15
N ILE A 8 20.75 23.43 -1.88
CA ILE A 8 19.39 23.74 -1.40
C ILE A 8 19.32 23.77 0.14
N PHE A 9 20.11 22.94 0.84
CA PHE A 9 20.00 22.74 2.29
C PHE A 9 21.29 23.13 3.03
N GLY A 10 21.74 24.37 2.87
CA GLY A 10 22.96 24.92 3.48
C GLY A 10 23.34 24.28 4.82
N GLY A 11 24.45 23.52 4.81
CA GLY A 11 25.10 23.00 6.01
C GLY A 11 24.48 21.77 6.68
N ILE A 12 23.37 21.20 6.18
CA ILE A 12 22.86 19.92 6.70
C ILE A 12 23.69 18.79 6.08
N LYS A 13 24.35 17.96 6.90
CA LYS A 13 24.93 16.69 6.44
C LYS A 13 23.82 15.88 5.77
N VAL A 14 23.80 15.86 4.44
CA VAL A 14 22.80 15.15 3.65
C VAL A 14 23.00 13.66 3.93
N ILE A 15 22.00 13.03 4.55
CA ILE A 15 22.01 11.60 4.85
C ILE A 15 22.17 10.82 3.53
N SER A 16 22.99 9.77 3.53
CA SER A 16 23.20 8.94 2.33
C SER A 16 21.89 8.35 1.80
N SER A 17 21.77 8.18 0.47
CA SER A 17 20.59 7.59 -0.17
C SER A 17 20.20 6.24 0.42
N ALA A 18 21.17 5.44 0.86
CA ALA A 18 20.90 4.14 1.50
C ALA A 18 20.23 4.31 2.88
N THR A 19 20.70 5.24 3.70
CA THR A 19 20.11 5.50 5.01
C THR A 19 18.74 6.17 4.87
N PHE A 20 18.58 7.08 3.91
CA PHE A 20 17.30 7.70 3.63
C PHE A 20 16.29 6.67 3.08
N HIS A 21 16.74 5.73 2.24
CA HIS A 21 15.92 4.59 1.81
C HIS A 21 15.39 3.79 2.99
N VAL A 22 16.26 3.36 3.92
CA VAL A 22 15.85 2.63 5.12
C VAL A 22 14.83 3.41 5.94
N ILE A 23 15.07 4.69 6.19
CA ILE A 23 14.12 5.54 6.94
C ILE A 23 12.76 5.56 6.24
N THR A 24 12.74 5.75 4.93
CA THR A 24 11.49 5.79 4.16
C THR A 24 10.78 4.44 4.10
N THR A 25 11.51 3.31 4.02
CA THR A 25 10.91 1.98 4.02
C THR A 25 10.32 1.62 5.38
N GLU A 26 10.99 1.95 6.48
CA GLU A 26 10.46 1.74 7.83
C GLU A 26 9.19 2.58 8.06
N LEU A 27 9.17 3.80 7.53
CA LEU A 27 8.01 4.68 7.62
C LEU A 27 6.83 4.13 6.79
N VAL A 28 7.07 3.61 5.59
CA VAL A 28 6.06 2.90 4.79
C VAL A 28 5.52 1.69 5.55
N VAL A 29 6.42 0.80 6.01
CA VAL A 29 6.06 -0.44 6.72
C VAL A 29 5.27 -0.15 7.98
N GLY A 30 5.74 0.76 8.83
CA GLY A 30 5.05 1.14 10.07
C GLY A 30 3.67 1.74 9.81
N SER A 31 3.53 2.56 8.77
CA SER A 31 2.26 3.18 8.39
C SER A 31 1.24 2.17 7.88
N PHE A 32 1.65 1.28 6.98
CA PHE A 32 0.79 0.21 6.49
C PHE A 32 0.49 -0.84 7.56
N ALA A 33 1.42 -1.14 8.48
CA ALA A 33 1.14 -1.99 9.63
C ALA A 33 0.06 -1.40 10.54
N MET A 34 0.18 -0.11 10.87
CA MET A 34 -0.81 0.59 11.69
C MET A 34 -2.19 0.65 10.99
N ALA A 35 -2.20 0.93 9.68
CA ALA A 35 -3.41 0.87 8.88
C ALA A 35 -4.05 -0.53 8.92
N GLY A 36 -3.25 -1.58 8.75
CA GLY A 36 -3.69 -2.97 8.80
C GLY A 36 -4.35 -3.34 10.13
N ILE A 37 -3.74 -2.97 11.25
CA ILE A 37 -4.33 -3.18 12.59
C ILE A 37 -5.68 -2.46 12.70
N CYS A 38 -5.75 -1.22 12.20
CA CYS A 38 -6.99 -0.46 12.24
C CYS A 38 -8.10 -1.09 11.41
N PHE A 39 -7.81 -1.48 10.16
CA PHE A 39 -8.78 -2.17 9.31
C PHE A 39 -9.15 -3.56 9.86
N LEU A 40 -8.24 -4.25 10.55
CA LEU A 40 -8.54 -5.50 11.26
C LEU A 40 -9.58 -5.29 12.35
N ILE A 41 -9.37 -4.27 13.19
CA ILE A 41 -10.32 -3.92 14.25
C ILE A 41 -11.68 -3.56 13.65
N LYS A 42 -11.73 -2.80 12.54
CA LYS A 42 -12.99 -2.49 11.83
C LYS A 42 -13.66 -3.74 11.24
N ALA A 43 -12.88 -4.69 10.73
CA ALA A 43 -13.39 -5.99 10.28
C ALA A 43 -14.03 -6.75 11.45
N LEU A 44 -13.34 -6.85 12.59
CA LEU A 44 -13.86 -7.52 13.80
C LEU A 44 -15.12 -6.85 14.36
N GLN A 45 -15.18 -5.50 14.31
CA GLN A 45 -16.38 -4.75 14.68
C GLN A 45 -17.58 -5.06 13.77
N THR A 46 -17.34 -5.36 12.50
CA THR A 46 -18.38 -5.80 11.55
C THR A 46 -18.99 -7.16 11.93
N PHE A 47 -18.26 -7.97 12.70
CA PHE A 47 -18.71 -9.25 13.25
C PHE A 47 -19.23 -9.15 14.71
N ASN A 48 -19.45 -7.95 15.24
CA ASN A 48 -19.95 -7.70 16.60
C ASN A 48 -19.06 -8.26 17.74
N PHE A 49 -17.75 -8.40 17.52
CA PHE A 49 -16.87 -9.00 18.53
C PHE A 49 -16.60 -8.06 19.73
N PHE A 50 -16.21 -6.79 19.47
CA PHE A 50 -15.97 -5.76 20.50
C PHE A 50 -16.19 -4.34 19.94
N SER A 51 -17.46 -3.92 19.84
CA SER A 51 -17.81 -2.64 19.22
C SER A 51 -18.05 -1.55 20.27
N THR A 52 -17.10 -0.64 20.41
CA THR A 52 -17.28 0.63 21.15
C THR A 52 -17.16 1.78 20.17
N GLU A 53 -18.06 2.75 20.23
CA GLU A 53 -18.09 3.90 19.30
C GLU A 53 -16.77 4.67 19.28
N LYS A 54 -16.17 4.92 20.45
CA LYS A 54 -14.85 5.57 20.57
C LYS A 54 -13.77 4.83 19.81
N ILE A 55 -13.68 3.50 19.99
CA ILE A 55 -12.68 2.67 19.30
C ILE A 55 -12.94 2.71 17.79
N SER A 56 -14.19 2.58 17.36
CA SER A 56 -14.57 2.65 15.94
C SER A 56 -14.11 3.96 15.29
N GLN A 57 -14.33 5.12 15.93
CA GLN A 57 -13.93 6.43 15.40
C GLN A 57 -12.41 6.63 15.36
N ILE A 58 -11.71 6.27 16.44
CA ILE A 58 -10.25 6.38 16.51
C ILE A 58 -9.62 5.50 15.43
N THR A 59 -10.11 4.27 15.29
CA THR A 59 -9.60 3.29 14.35
C THR A 59 -9.88 3.70 12.91
N ASP A 60 -11.06 4.25 12.63
CA ASP A 60 -11.43 4.76 11.32
C ASP A 60 -10.52 5.91 10.87
N ASN A 61 -10.33 6.93 11.72
CA ASN A 61 -9.47 8.06 11.38
C ASN A 61 -7.99 7.67 11.29
N THR A 62 -7.51 6.91 12.28
CA THR A 62 -6.10 6.49 12.32
C THR A 62 -5.77 5.55 11.17
N GLY A 63 -6.66 4.62 10.82
CA GLY A 63 -6.46 3.68 9.73
C GLY A 63 -6.35 4.37 8.37
N HIS A 64 -7.27 5.28 8.05
CA HIS A 64 -7.21 6.03 6.80
C HIS A 64 -6.04 7.01 6.76
N PHE A 65 -5.73 7.68 7.87
CA PHE A 65 -4.58 8.59 7.94
C PHE A 65 -3.26 7.84 7.77
N ALA A 66 -3.07 6.72 8.48
CA ALA A 66 -1.88 5.88 8.36
C ALA A 66 -1.74 5.31 6.94
N LEU A 67 -2.85 4.87 6.33
CA LEU A 67 -2.84 4.37 4.96
C LEU A 67 -2.44 5.45 3.95
N GLY A 68 -3.00 6.66 4.08
CA GLY A 68 -2.64 7.80 3.23
C GLY A 68 -1.19 8.25 3.42
N PHE A 69 -0.72 8.30 4.66
CA PHE A 69 0.65 8.66 4.98
C PHE A 69 1.66 7.63 4.42
N GLY A 70 1.38 6.34 4.59
CA GLY A 70 2.19 5.26 3.99
C GLY A 70 2.23 5.33 2.46
N LEU A 71 1.10 5.64 1.84
CA LEU A 71 1.01 5.81 0.40
C LEU A 71 1.87 6.98 -0.11
N ILE A 72 1.87 8.11 0.59
CA ILE A 72 2.73 9.27 0.28
C ILE A 72 4.20 8.93 0.47
N ALA A 73 4.54 8.11 1.47
CA ALA A 73 5.92 7.70 1.73
C ALA A 73 6.46 6.67 0.71
N THR A 74 5.59 5.88 0.09
CA THR A 74 5.93 4.83 -0.88
C THR A 74 6.79 5.33 -2.06
N PRO A 75 6.44 6.42 -2.78
CA PRO A 75 7.29 6.93 -3.87
C PRO A 75 8.68 7.36 -3.40
N PHE A 76 8.83 7.91 -2.19
CA PHE A 76 10.14 8.23 -1.65
C PHE A 76 10.97 6.98 -1.40
N ALA A 77 10.37 5.90 -0.86
CA ALA A 77 11.04 4.62 -0.69
C ALA A 77 11.50 4.02 -2.02
N ILE A 78 10.68 4.13 -3.08
CA ILE A 78 11.03 3.66 -4.43
C ILE A 78 12.19 4.46 -5.01
N MET A 79 12.09 5.80 -5.03
CA MET A 79 13.11 6.69 -5.60
C MET A 79 14.47 6.50 -4.94
N THR A 80 14.48 6.42 -3.61
CA THR A 80 15.70 6.26 -2.81
C THR A 80 16.29 4.86 -2.93
N GLY A 81 15.45 3.84 -3.10
CA GLY A 81 15.87 2.47 -3.37
C GLY A 81 16.65 2.38 -4.68
N ILE A 82 16.09 2.93 -5.76
CA ILE A 82 16.75 3.01 -7.08
C ILE A 82 18.07 3.78 -6.98
N ALA A 83 18.09 4.91 -6.28
CA ALA A 83 19.30 5.73 -6.12
C ALA A 83 20.38 5.06 -5.25
N SER A 84 20.01 4.18 -4.31
CA SER A 84 20.93 3.48 -3.42
C SER A 84 21.57 2.23 -4.03
N SER A 85 21.00 1.68 -5.11
CA SER A 85 21.55 0.52 -5.83
C SER A 85 21.57 0.72 -7.35
N PRO A 86 22.43 1.63 -7.87
CA PRO A 86 22.58 1.83 -9.30
C PRO A 86 23.27 0.60 -9.91
N GLY A 87 22.53 -0.20 -10.69
CA GLY A 87 23.06 -1.39 -11.35
C GLY A 87 22.63 -2.74 -10.77
N SER A 88 21.69 -2.76 -9.82
CA SER A 88 20.94 -3.99 -9.52
C SER A 88 20.20 -4.44 -10.78
N ASP A 89 20.26 -5.74 -11.09
CA ASP A 89 19.59 -6.32 -12.25
C ASP A 89 18.08 -6.07 -12.11
N VAL A 90 17.58 -5.07 -12.84
CA VAL A 90 16.16 -4.67 -12.86
C VAL A 90 15.24 -5.79 -13.35
N SER A 91 15.83 -6.83 -13.98
CA SER A 91 15.16 -8.07 -14.39
C SER A 91 15.07 -9.12 -13.29
N SER A 92 15.65 -8.88 -12.11
CA SER A 92 15.66 -9.89 -11.06
C SER A 92 14.21 -10.25 -10.64
N PRO A 93 13.86 -11.55 -10.58
CA PRO A 93 12.53 -12.01 -10.19
C PRO A 93 12.03 -11.39 -8.88
N LEU A 94 12.95 -11.19 -7.93
CA LEU A 94 12.68 -10.57 -6.64
C LEU A 94 12.21 -9.12 -6.76
N LEU A 95 12.84 -8.32 -7.61
CA LEU A 95 12.46 -6.92 -7.81
C LEU A 95 11.10 -6.81 -8.48
N ILE A 96 10.82 -7.65 -9.48
CA ILE A 96 9.53 -7.71 -10.16
C ILE A 96 8.41 -8.01 -9.16
N ASN A 97 8.61 -8.99 -8.28
CA ASN A 97 7.63 -9.35 -7.24
C ASN A 97 7.39 -8.19 -6.25
N LYS A 98 8.45 -7.46 -5.85
CA LYS A 98 8.32 -6.26 -5.01
C LYS A 98 7.49 -5.17 -5.68
N MET A 99 7.77 -4.89 -6.95
CA MET A 99 7.06 -3.87 -7.70
C MET A 99 5.58 -4.27 -7.90
N PHE A 100 5.31 -5.54 -8.21
CA PHE A 100 3.95 -6.02 -8.37
C PHE A 100 3.12 -5.91 -7.09
N LEU A 101 3.66 -6.38 -5.96
CA LEU A 101 2.95 -6.35 -4.68
C LEU A 101 2.79 -4.91 -4.15
N SER A 102 3.80 -4.04 -4.29
CA SER A 102 3.68 -2.63 -3.89
C SER A 102 2.68 -1.86 -4.75
N MET A 103 2.63 -2.10 -6.06
CA MET A 103 1.64 -1.47 -6.94
C MET A 103 0.21 -1.95 -6.64
N THR A 104 0.05 -3.25 -6.36
CA THR A 104 -1.25 -3.80 -5.92
C THR A 104 -1.67 -3.19 -4.58
N ALA A 105 -0.74 -3.09 -3.62
CA ALA A 105 -0.97 -2.44 -2.34
C ALA A 105 -1.38 -0.97 -2.49
N ALA A 106 -0.66 -0.21 -3.33
CA ALA A 106 -0.94 1.19 -3.61
C ALA A 106 -2.30 1.37 -4.28
N GLY A 107 -2.67 0.52 -5.24
CA GLY A 107 -3.97 0.54 -5.90
C GLY A 107 -5.13 0.28 -4.92
N LEU A 108 -5.00 -0.73 -4.06
CA LEU A 108 -5.98 -1.00 -3.01
C LEU A 108 -6.05 0.14 -2.00
N ALA A 109 -4.91 0.70 -1.59
CA ALA A 109 -4.86 1.84 -0.68
C ALA A 109 -5.57 3.07 -1.26
N LEU A 110 -5.31 3.40 -2.52
CA LEU A 110 -6.00 4.47 -3.25
C LEU A 110 -7.49 4.22 -3.32
N SER A 111 -7.92 3.00 -3.62
CA SER A 111 -9.34 2.64 -3.67
C SER A 111 -10.04 2.87 -2.33
N VAL A 112 -9.41 2.47 -1.22
CA VAL A 112 -9.94 2.64 0.15
C VAL A 112 -10.04 4.13 0.50
N LEU A 113 -8.98 4.90 0.25
CA LEU A 113 -8.96 6.34 0.51
C LEU A 113 -9.98 7.08 -0.35
N TYR A 114 -10.11 6.70 -1.63
CA TYR A 114 -11.08 7.29 -2.55
C TYR A 114 -12.52 6.99 -2.12
N ALA A 115 -12.83 5.75 -1.75
CA ALA A 115 -14.14 5.37 -1.23
C ALA A 115 -14.49 6.14 0.05
N ARG A 116 -13.50 6.34 0.94
CA ARG A 116 -13.67 7.16 2.14
C ARG A 116 -13.89 8.63 1.81
N TYR A 117 -13.20 9.17 0.82
CA TYR A 117 -13.36 10.57 0.39
C TYR A 117 -14.75 10.83 -0.22
N THR A 118 -15.28 9.90 -1.01
CA THR A 118 -16.58 10.07 -1.68
C THR A 118 -17.79 9.75 -0.80
N ILE A 119 -17.72 8.68 0.00
CA ILE A 119 -18.87 8.16 0.77
C ILE A 119 -18.79 8.57 2.26
N GLY A 120 -17.62 8.96 2.75
CA GLY A 120 -17.42 9.42 4.12
C GLY A 120 -17.61 8.31 5.16
N GLN A 121 -18.26 8.63 6.29
CA GLN A 121 -18.55 7.66 7.35
C GLN A 121 -19.60 6.62 6.95
N GLN A 122 -20.38 6.87 5.90
CA GLN A 122 -21.41 5.94 5.43
C GLN A 122 -20.82 4.65 4.83
N VAL A 123 -19.51 4.61 4.56
CA VAL A 123 -18.80 3.38 4.17
C VAL A 123 -19.00 2.25 5.19
N TRP A 124 -19.20 2.61 6.46
CA TRP A 124 -19.39 1.68 7.56
C TRP A 124 -20.86 1.37 7.86
N ALA A 125 -21.81 1.96 7.13
CA ALA A 125 -23.25 1.84 7.41
C ALA A 125 -23.82 0.46 7.05
N SER A 126 -23.30 -0.17 5.99
CA SER A 126 -23.73 -1.51 5.56
C SER A 126 -22.64 -2.54 5.82
N LYS A 127 -23.04 -3.76 6.21
CA LYS A 127 -22.11 -4.87 6.49
C LYS A 127 -21.23 -5.20 5.28
N GLN A 128 -21.80 -5.17 4.07
CA GLN A 128 -21.08 -5.44 2.82
C GLN A 128 -20.07 -4.33 2.49
N SER A 129 -20.46 -3.06 2.62
CA SER A 129 -19.56 -1.92 2.40
C SER A 129 -18.44 -1.89 3.43
N SER A 130 -18.76 -2.15 4.70
CA SER A 130 -17.79 -2.23 5.79
C SER A 130 -16.76 -3.34 5.54
N LEU A 131 -17.23 -4.52 5.15
CA LEU A 131 -16.34 -5.65 4.89
C LEU A 131 -15.45 -5.39 3.69
N THR A 132 -15.98 -4.86 2.58
CA THR A 132 -15.18 -4.55 1.38
C THR A 132 -14.12 -3.47 1.66
N GLN A 133 -14.46 -2.43 2.41
CA GLN A 133 -13.49 -1.41 2.83
C GLN A 133 -12.41 -2.00 3.74
N ALA A 134 -12.81 -2.81 4.72
CA ALA A 134 -11.88 -3.41 5.66
C ALA A 134 -10.97 -4.45 5.00
N THR A 135 -11.49 -5.30 4.11
CA THR A 135 -10.68 -6.29 3.39
C THR A 135 -9.76 -5.63 2.37
N ALA A 136 -10.18 -4.56 1.69
CA ALA A 136 -9.31 -3.80 0.80
C ALA A 136 -8.19 -3.10 1.58
N GLY A 137 -8.48 -2.50 2.74
CA GLY A 137 -7.48 -1.87 3.61
C GLY A 137 -6.49 -2.88 4.22
N LEU A 138 -6.99 -4.04 4.65
CA LEU A 138 -6.17 -5.17 5.10
C LEU A 138 -5.32 -5.74 3.97
N GLY A 139 -5.89 -5.90 2.78
CA GLY A 139 -5.19 -6.39 1.59
C GLY A 139 -4.08 -5.43 1.18
N ALA A 140 -4.34 -4.12 1.15
CA ALA A 140 -3.33 -3.09 0.88
C ALA A 140 -2.16 -3.20 1.87
N SER A 141 -2.48 -3.26 3.17
CA SER A 141 -1.50 -3.37 4.24
C SER A 141 -0.71 -4.67 4.15
N GLY A 142 -1.40 -5.79 3.96
CA GLY A 142 -0.79 -7.10 3.77
C GLY A 142 0.19 -7.09 2.61
N MET A 143 -0.25 -6.72 1.40
CA MET A 143 0.63 -6.73 0.22
C MET A 143 1.83 -5.79 0.35
N MET A 144 1.69 -4.64 1.03
CA MET A 144 2.82 -3.76 1.29
C MET A 144 3.81 -4.38 2.29
N LEU A 145 3.32 -4.96 3.39
CA LEU A 145 4.17 -5.64 4.37
C LEU A 145 4.87 -6.86 3.76
N LEU A 146 4.17 -7.61 2.90
CA LEU A 146 4.79 -8.70 2.14
C LEU A 146 5.90 -8.15 1.23
N THR A 147 5.68 -7.04 0.54
CA THR A 147 6.69 -6.39 -0.31
C THR A 147 7.96 -6.04 0.48
N ALA A 148 7.79 -5.49 1.69
CA ALA A 148 8.92 -5.13 2.54
C ALA A 148 9.67 -6.36 3.09
N SER A 149 8.96 -7.47 3.33
CA SER A 149 9.54 -8.73 3.79
C SER A 149 10.32 -9.46 2.70
N LEU A 150 9.85 -9.39 1.44
CA LEU A 150 10.58 -9.91 0.29
C LEU A 150 11.93 -9.18 0.21
N GLY A 151 13.05 -9.85 0.39
CA GLY A 151 14.38 -9.24 0.32
C GLY A 151 14.91 -8.60 1.61
N GLY A 152 14.16 -8.65 2.72
CA GLY A 152 14.70 -8.42 4.06
C GLY A 152 14.95 -9.76 4.74
N LYS A 153 16.22 -10.18 4.84
CA LYS A 153 16.59 -11.17 5.85
C LYS A 153 16.66 -10.42 7.17
N PHE A 154 15.90 -10.83 8.20
CA PHE A 154 16.10 -10.29 9.53
C PHE A 154 17.57 -10.49 9.95
N THR A 155 18.01 -9.76 10.97
CA THR A 155 19.37 -9.84 11.55
C THR A 155 19.81 -11.27 11.95
N ARG A 156 18.88 -12.24 11.95
CA ARG A 156 19.10 -13.69 12.14
C ARG A 156 19.20 -14.54 10.87
N ASN A 157 19.27 -13.95 9.68
CA ASN A 157 19.13 -14.63 8.38
C ASN A 157 17.76 -15.26 8.09
N GLU A 158 16.77 -15.04 8.94
CA GLU A 158 15.40 -15.56 8.75
C GLU A 158 14.53 -14.50 8.07
N SER A 159 13.67 -14.88 7.12
CA SER A 159 12.58 -14.04 6.60
C SER A 159 11.25 -14.51 7.19
N LEU A 160 10.23 -13.63 7.31
CA LEU A 160 8.86 -14.04 7.72
C LEU A 160 8.31 -15.17 6.83
N PHE A 161 8.86 -15.31 5.63
CA PHE A 161 8.49 -16.34 4.68
C PHE A 161 9.36 -17.60 4.67
N ASP A 162 10.45 -17.69 5.43
CA ASP A 162 11.20 -18.95 5.56
C ASP A 162 10.32 -20.06 6.15
N ILE A 163 9.30 -19.69 6.93
CA ILE A 163 8.31 -20.62 7.50
C ILE A 163 7.35 -21.19 6.44
N PHE A 164 7.15 -20.49 5.33
CA PHE A 164 6.25 -20.91 4.24
C PHE A 164 6.98 -21.56 3.06
N ASN A 165 8.32 -21.61 3.09
CA ASN A 165 9.18 -22.24 2.08
C ASN A 165 8.77 -21.87 0.63
N LEU A 166 8.46 -20.60 0.40
CA LEU A 166 7.96 -20.14 -0.90
C LEU A 166 9.12 -19.93 -1.88
N PRO A 167 8.98 -20.38 -3.15
CA PRO A 167 10.02 -20.21 -4.15
C PRO A 167 10.10 -18.75 -4.60
N PHE A 168 10.94 -17.96 -3.95
CA PHE A 168 11.24 -16.57 -4.36
C PHE A 168 12.17 -16.46 -5.56
N ASP A 169 12.78 -17.59 -5.96
CA ASP A 169 13.60 -17.72 -7.16
C ASP A 169 12.76 -17.77 -8.43
N THR A 170 11.48 -18.10 -8.31
CA THR A 170 10.51 -17.98 -9.39
C THR A 170 9.84 -16.62 -9.32
N ILE A 171 9.80 -15.90 -10.45
CA ILE A 171 8.90 -14.76 -10.62
C ILE A 171 7.52 -15.26 -10.17
N LEU A 172 6.81 -14.49 -9.35
CA LEU A 172 5.39 -14.70 -9.06
C LEU A 172 4.69 -14.35 -10.38
N LEU A 173 4.85 -15.24 -11.36
CA LEU A 173 4.30 -15.19 -12.69
C LEU A 173 2.83 -15.35 -12.46
N MET A 174 2.15 -14.23 -12.21
CA MET A 174 0.75 -14.16 -12.47
C MET A 174 0.62 -14.58 -13.94
N PRO A 175 -0.05 -15.70 -14.23
CA PRO A 175 -0.16 -16.16 -15.61
C PRO A 175 -0.61 -15.00 -16.49
N THR A 176 -0.05 -14.85 -17.68
CA THR A 176 -0.33 -13.70 -18.55
C THR A 176 -1.82 -13.51 -18.81
N TRP A 177 -2.60 -14.61 -18.79
CA TRP A 177 -4.05 -14.57 -18.84
C TRP A 177 -4.68 -13.92 -17.59
N ALA A 178 -4.18 -14.21 -16.39
CA ALA A 178 -4.65 -13.62 -15.14
C ALA A 178 -4.27 -12.13 -15.08
N ALA A 179 -3.08 -11.75 -15.56
CA ALA A 179 -2.69 -10.36 -15.78
C ALA A 179 -3.63 -9.64 -16.75
N GLY A 180 -3.97 -10.28 -17.88
CA GLY A 180 -4.96 -9.77 -18.81
C GLY A 180 -6.33 -9.57 -18.18
N VAL A 181 -6.83 -10.53 -17.39
CA VAL A 181 -8.12 -10.43 -16.70
C VAL A 181 -8.13 -9.29 -15.67
N VAL A 182 -7.07 -9.15 -14.87
CA VAL A 182 -6.96 -8.06 -13.89
C VAL A 182 -6.89 -6.70 -14.59
N LEU A 183 -6.15 -6.60 -15.69
CA LEU A 183 -6.02 -5.36 -16.46
C LEU A 183 -7.36 -4.98 -17.12
N LEU A 184 -8.07 -5.95 -17.70
CA LEU A 184 -9.39 -5.74 -18.29
C LEU A 184 -10.43 -5.35 -17.24
N THR A 185 -10.45 -6.02 -16.08
CA THR A 185 -11.38 -5.69 -14.99
C THR A 185 -11.04 -4.33 -14.38
N GLY A 186 -9.76 -3.96 -14.25
CA GLY A 186 -9.31 -2.63 -13.84
C GLY A 186 -9.72 -1.53 -14.84
N LEU A 187 -9.55 -1.75 -16.15
CA LEU A 187 -10.02 -0.84 -17.19
C LEU A 187 -11.54 -0.70 -17.20
N ALA A 188 -12.27 -1.82 -17.07
CA ALA A 188 -13.73 -1.79 -16.98
C ALA A 188 -14.20 -1.03 -15.72
N ALA A 189 -13.58 -1.27 -14.57
CA ALA A 189 -13.94 -0.59 -13.33
C ALA A 189 -13.63 0.91 -13.39
N THR A 190 -12.47 1.31 -13.94
CA THR A 190 -12.10 2.72 -14.09
C THR A 190 -12.97 3.45 -15.10
N THR A 191 -13.28 2.84 -16.24
CA THR A 191 -14.20 3.42 -17.24
C THR A 191 -15.60 3.59 -16.66
N LEU A 192 -16.13 2.58 -15.97
CA LEU A 192 -17.43 2.69 -15.27
C LEU A 192 -17.41 3.77 -14.18
N ALA A 193 -16.32 3.89 -13.41
CA ALA A 193 -16.18 4.94 -12.40
C ALA A 193 -16.17 6.35 -13.04
N VAL A 194 -15.43 6.54 -14.13
CA VAL A 194 -15.37 7.82 -14.86
C VAL A 194 -16.73 8.16 -15.48
N MET A 195 -17.42 7.19 -16.10
CA MET A 195 -18.75 7.38 -16.65
C MET A 195 -19.78 7.69 -15.55
N GLY A 196 -19.69 7.02 -14.41
CA GLY A 196 -20.54 7.29 -13.24
C GLY A 196 -20.35 8.69 -12.67
N LEU A 197 -19.12 9.19 -12.63
CA LEU A 197 -18.81 10.57 -12.25
C LEU A 197 -19.39 11.57 -13.27
N ARG A 198 -19.27 11.28 -14.57
CA ARG A 198 -19.82 12.13 -15.64
C ARG A 198 -21.35 12.24 -15.58
N ASN A 199 -22.04 11.16 -15.25
CA ASN A 199 -23.50 11.15 -15.15
C ASN A 199 -24.02 11.91 -13.92
N ARG A 200 -23.26 11.97 -12.81
CA ARG A 200 -23.63 12.83 -11.67
C ARG A 200 -23.46 14.32 -11.96
N SER A 201 -22.50 14.68 -12.80
CA SER A 201 -22.32 16.07 -13.24
C SER A 201 -23.45 16.58 -14.13
N ALA A 202 -24.08 15.70 -14.92
CA ALA A 202 -25.18 16.07 -15.83
C ALA A 202 -26.55 16.28 -15.15
N ILE A 203 -26.71 15.86 -13.89
CA ILE A 203 -27.98 15.96 -13.14
C ILE A 203 -28.05 17.24 -12.29
N GLN A 204 -26.97 18.03 -12.21
CA GLN A 204 -26.90 19.28 -11.43
C GLN A 204 -27.08 20.57 -12.26
N HIS A 205 -27.70 20.49 -13.43
CA HIS A 205 -28.05 21.67 -14.23
C HIS A 205 -29.57 21.78 -14.44
#